data_AF-A0A2S9GI56-F1
#
_entry.id   AF-A0A2S9GI56-F1
#
_cell.length_a   1.000
_cell.length_b   1.000
_cell.length_c   1.000
_cell.angle_alpha   90.00
_cell.angle_beta   90.00
_cell.angle_gamma   90.00
#
_symmetry.space_group_name_H-M   'P 1'
#
loop_
_entity.id
_entity.type
_entity.pdbx_description
1 polymer ?
#
loop_
_entity_poly.entity_id
_entity_poly.type
_entity_poly.pdbx_seq_one_letter_code
_entity_poly.pdbx_strand_id
1 'polypeptide(L)'
;HTATAGTDAVDMARRMGIGGPDGLVHLHLCDGSGASVDEHLVPGRGTQPTAEVCEMLAASDFAGHVILEVTTSGARNAAEREAL
;
A
#
# COMPACT_ATOMS: atom_id res chain seq x y z
N HIS A 1 2.10 -5.81 -4.22
CA HIS A 1 1.48 -6.25 -5.51
C HIS A 1 1.59 -5.26 -6.67
N THR A 2 1.03 -4.04 -6.57
CA THR A 2 0.96 -3.10 -7.71
C THR A 2 2.32 -2.74 -8.28
N ALA A 3 3.34 -2.61 -7.42
CA ALA A 3 4.73 -2.42 -7.82
C ALA A 3 5.23 -3.58 -8.69
N THR A 4 5.12 -4.82 -8.20
CA THR A 4 5.53 -6.05 -8.91
C THR A 4 4.81 -6.20 -10.25
N ALA A 5 3.54 -5.77 -10.33
CA ALA A 5 2.74 -5.82 -11.54
C ALA A 5 3.00 -4.65 -12.52
N GLY A 6 3.77 -3.63 -12.12
CA GLY A 6 3.98 -2.42 -12.91
C GLY A 6 2.71 -1.59 -13.11
N THR A 7 1.77 -1.67 -12.17
CA THR A 7 0.46 -1.00 -12.26
C THR A 7 0.38 0.19 -11.32
N ASP A 8 -0.28 1.27 -11.75
CA ASP A 8 -0.58 2.41 -10.90
C ASP A 8 -1.66 2.06 -9.87
N ALA A 9 -1.33 2.23 -8.58
CA ALA A 9 -2.21 1.87 -7.46
C ALA A 9 -3.42 2.80 -7.32
N VAL A 10 -3.28 4.08 -7.66
CA VAL A 10 -4.38 5.07 -7.60
C VAL A 10 -5.40 4.74 -8.68
N ASP A 11 -4.94 4.48 -9.91
CA ASP A 11 -5.81 4.10 -11.01
C ASP A 11 -6.48 2.73 -10.76
N MET A 12 -5.77 1.78 -10.15
CA MET A 12 -6.35 0.50 -9.73
C MET A 12 -7.51 0.73 -8.74
N ALA A 13 -7.30 1.50 -7.68
CA ALA A 13 -8.33 1.76 -6.67
C ALA A 13 -9.56 2.49 -7.25
N ARG A 14 -9.35 3.41 -8.21
CA ARG A 14 -10.46 4.03 -8.97
C ARG A 14 -11.26 3.01 -9.78
N ARG A 15 -10.58 2.11 -10.50
CA ARG A 15 -11.23 1.05 -11.30
C ARG A 15 -12.00 0.06 -10.43
N MET A 16 -11.53 -0.17 -9.20
CA MET A 16 -12.23 -0.98 -8.21
C MET A 16 -13.42 -0.27 -7.56
N GLY A 17 -13.69 0.99 -7.92
CA GLY A 17 -14.87 1.72 -7.43
C GLY A 17 -14.75 2.20 -5.99
N ILE A 18 -13.58 2.72 -5.59
CA ILE A 18 -13.37 3.35 -4.27
C ILE A 18 -14.53 4.28 -3.87
N GLY A 19 -15.04 4.12 -2.65
CA GLY A 19 -16.19 4.86 -2.12
C GLY A 19 -17.57 4.39 -2.63
N GLY A 20 -17.61 3.43 -3.56
CA GLY A 20 -18.86 2.82 -4.04
C GLY A 20 -19.35 1.67 -3.15
N PRO A 21 -20.66 1.34 -3.20
CA PRO A 21 -21.28 0.33 -2.32
C PRO A 21 -20.74 -1.09 -2.51
N ASP A 22 -20.35 -1.45 -3.74
CA ASP A 22 -19.73 -2.74 -4.09
C ASP A 22 -18.26 -2.57 -4.49
N GLY A 23 -17.63 -1.48 -4.02
CA GLY A 23 -16.32 -1.03 -4.45
C GLY A 23 -15.14 -1.68 -3.73
N LEU A 24 -14.02 -0.96 -3.71
CA LEU A 24 -12.86 -1.35 -2.91
C LEU A 24 -13.26 -1.48 -1.43
N VAL A 25 -13.05 -2.67 -0.83
CA VAL A 25 -13.40 -2.96 0.57
C VAL A 25 -12.20 -3.26 1.47
N HIS A 26 -11.04 -3.55 0.87
CA HIS A 26 -9.85 -3.97 1.60
C HIS A 26 -8.59 -3.50 0.86
N LEU A 27 -7.71 -2.80 1.57
CA LEU A 27 -6.41 -2.36 1.08
C LEU A 27 -5.30 -2.92 1.97
N HIS A 28 -4.37 -3.67 1.38
CA HIS A 28 -3.07 -3.91 2.00
C HIS A 28 -2.14 -2.76 1.59
N LEU A 29 -1.79 -1.93 2.55
CA LEU A 29 -0.90 -0.79 2.36
C LEU A 29 0.54 -1.24 2.58
N CYS A 30 1.32 -1.19 1.52
CA CYS A 30 2.75 -1.42 1.52
C CYS A 30 3.39 -0.64 0.37
N ASP A 31 4.71 -0.54 0.37
CA ASP A 31 5.47 0.04 -0.72
C ASP A 31 6.30 -1.03 -1.44
N GLY A 32 6.79 -0.69 -2.62
CA GLY A 32 7.60 -1.56 -3.45
C GLY A 32 8.31 -0.78 -4.56
N SER A 33 9.43 -1.31 -5.02
CA SER A 33 10.28 -0.71 -6.06
C SER A 33 10.01 -1.26 -7.45
N GLY A 34 9.22 -2.34 -7.55
CA GLY A 34 8.92 -3.04 -8.80
C GLY A 34 9.76 -4.30 -9.01
N ALA A 35 10.35 -4.85 -7.95
CA ALA A 35 11.02 -6.14 -8.01
C ALA A 35 10.06 -7.26 -8.44
N SER A 36 10.62 -8.37 -8.93
CA SER A 36 9.86 -9.56 -9.31
C SER A 36 9.22 -10.29 -8.12
N VAL A 37 9.57 -9.91 -6.90
CA VAL A 37 9.00 -10.41 -5.64
C VAL A 37 8.23 -9.29 -4.97
N ASP A 38 7.25 -9.65 -4.13
CA ASP A 38 6.58 -8.65 -3.30
C ASP A 38 7.46 -8.29 -2.11
N GLU A 39 7.86 -7.02 -2.04
CA GLU A 39 8.90 -6.56 -1.12
C GLU A 39 8.36 -6.16 0.25
N HIS A 40 7.07 -5.79 0.33
CA HIS A 40 6.41 -5.29 1.53
C HIS A 40 7.23 -4.19 2.24
N LEU A 41 7.72 -3.21 1.49
CA LEU A 41 8.50 -2.10 2.05
C LEU A 41 7.59 -1.18 2.88
N VAL A 42 8.19 -0.49 3.85
CA VAL A 42 7.53 0.58 4.58
C VAL A 42 7.16 1.71 3.60
N PRO A 43 5.93 2.27 3.65
CA PRO A 43 5.54 3.46 2.87
C PRO A 43 6.60 4.55 2.86
N GLY A 44 7.00 4.99 1.67
CA GLY A 44 8.05 6.00 1.45
C GLY A 44 9.45 5.41 1.23
N ARG A 45 9.61 4.08 1.27
CA ARG A 45 10.87 3.39 0.95
C ARG A 45 10.89 2.74 -0.42
N GLY A 46 9.78 2.75 -1.15
CA GLY A 46 9.66 2.32 -2.53
C GLY A 46 9.25 3.46 -3.45
N THR A 47 8.49 3.12 -4.50
CA THR A 47 8.05 4.07 -5.53
C THR A 47 6.53 4.08 -5.72
N GLN A 48 5.78 3.35 -4.88
CA GLN A 48 4.32 3.36 -4.97
C GLN A 48 3.75 4.66 -4.39
N PRO A 49 2.65 5.19 -4.98
CA PRO A 49 1.99 6.41 -4.53
C PRO A 49 1.12 6.16 -3.27
N THR A 50 1.77 5.70 -2.19
CA THR A 50 1.08 5.25 -0.97
C THR A 50 0.36 6.41 -0.25
N ALA A 51 0.94 7.60 -0.26
CA ALA A 51 0.32 8.80 0.32
C ALA A 51 -0.93 9.20 -0.47
N GLU A 52 -0.84 9.24 -1.81
CA GLU A 52 -1.94 9.62 -2.69
C GLU A 52 -3.10 8.63 -2.61
N VAL A 53 -2.82 7.32 -2.45
CA VAL A 53 -3.86 6.33 -2.18
C VAL A 53 -4.55 6.62 -0.84
N CYS A 54 -3.80 6.96 0.22
CA CYS A 54 -4.38 7.29 1.51
C CYS A 54 -5.22 8.58 1.45
N GLU A 55 -4.75 9.61 0.76
CA GLU A 55 -5.48 10.86 0.52
C GLU A 55 -6.78 10.58 -0.24
N MET A 56 -6.73 9.74 -1.27
CA MET A 56 -7.91 9.36 -2.05
C MET A 56 -8.94 8.58 -1.21
N LEU A 57 -8.50 7.67 -0.34
CA LEU A 57 -9.39 6.99 0.60
C LEU A 57 -10.06 8.00 1.54
N ALA A 58 -9.28 8.89 2.15
CA ALA A 58 -9.78 9.92 3.07
C ALA A 58 -10.73 10.91 2.41
N ALA A 59 -10.55 11.19 1.12
CA ALA A 59 -11.43 12.06 0.32
C ALA A 59 -12.68 11.36 -0.23
N SER A 60 -12.87 10.07 0.05
CA SER A 60 -13.98 9.25 -0.45
C SER A 60 -14.86 8.73 0.69
N ASP A 61 -16.00 8.13 0.36
CA ASP A 61 -16.85 7.40 1.32
C ASP A 61 -16.33 5.99 1.64
N PHE A 62 -15.02 5.76 1.52
CA PHE A 62 -14.43 4.45 1.80
C PHE A 62 -14.64 4.07 3.27
N ALA A 63 -15.37 2.97 3.48
CA ALA A 63 -15.67 2.41 4.80
C ALA A 63 -15.07 0.99 5.01
N GLY A 64 -14.09 0.62 4.16
CA GLY A 64 -13.42 -0.66 4.23
C GLY A 64 -12.26 -0.68 5.24
N HIS A 65 -11.36 -1.65 5.08
CA HIS A 65 -10.20 -1.83 5.95
C HIS A 65 -8.89 -1.49 5.23
N VAL A 66 -7.99 -0.82 5.94
CA VAL A 66 -6.60 -0.59 5.52
C VAL A 66 -5.68 -1.34 6.48
N ILE A 67 -4.92 -2.29 5.93
CA ILE A 67 -3.98 -3.13 6.68
C ILE A 67 -2.56 -2.74 6.27
N LEU A 68 -1.75 -2.28 7.22
CA LEU A 68 -0.33 -2.06 6.96
C LEU A 68 0.39 -3.41 6.91
N GLU A 69 0.81 -3.82 5.71
CA GLU A 69 1.50 -5.09 5.48
C GLU A 69 2.96 -4.84 5.12
N VAL A 70 3.83 -4.73 6.13
CA VAL A 70 5.26 -4.45 5.95
C VAL A 70 6.12 -5.57 6.51
N THR A 71 7.24 -5.85 5.85
CA THR A 71 8.25 -6.77 6.39
C THR A 71 9.26 -6.01 7.24
N THR A 72 9.60 -6.63 8.36
CA THR A 72 10.66 -6.16 9.27
C THR A 72 11.81 -7.18 9.36
N SER A 73 11.83 -8.18 8.47
CA SER A 73 12.83 -9.25 8.46
C SER A 73 14.26 -8.75 8.20
N GLY A 74 14.42 -7.60 7.54
CA GLY A 74 15.71 -6.96 7.31
C GLY A 74 16.35 -6.33 8.56
N ALA A 75 15.58 -6.10 9.63
CA ALA A 75 16.11 -5.56 10.88
C ALA A 75 16.81 -6.65 11.70
N ARG A 76 18.09 -6.42 12.02
CA ARG A 76 18.96 -7.39 12.72
C ARG A 76 18.75 -7.41 14.23
N ASN A 77 18.20 -6.32 14.78
CA ASN A 77 17.94 -6.17 16.21
C ASN A 77 16.67 -5.32 16.45
N ALA A 78 16.25 -5.21 17.71
CA ALA A 78 15.05 -4.48 18.10
C ALA A 78 15.12 -2.99 17.78
N ALA A 79 16.27 -2.34 17.99
CA ALA A 79 16.44 -0.91 17.73
C ALA A 79 16.34 -0.58 16.23
N GLU A 80 16.92 -1.42 15.36
CA GLU A 80 16.77 -1.29 13.92
C GLU A 80 15.31 -1.45 13.49
N ARG A 81 14.57 -2.36 14.14
CA ARG A 81 13.14 -2.60 13.85
C ARG A 81 12.26 -1.45 14.28
N GLU A 82 12.56 -0.84 15.42
CA GLU A 82 11.84 0.32 15.95
C GLU A 82 12.07 1.59 15.11
N ALA A 83 13.22 1.68 14.45
CA ALA A 83 13.57 2.79 13.56
C ALA A 83 13.08 2.60 12.10
N LEU A 84 12.32 1.54 11.81
CA LEU A 84 11.73 1.33 10.48
C LEU A 84 10.59 2.30 10.20
#